data_AF-A0A6A4FXJ4-F1
#
_entry.id   AF-A0A6A4FXJ4-F1
#
_cell.length_a   1.000
_cell.length_b   1.000
_cell.length_c   1.000
_cell.angle_alpha   90.00
_cell.angle_beta   90.00
_cell.angle_gamma   90.00
#
_symmetry.space_group_name_H-M   'P 1'
#
loop_
_entity.id
_entity.type
_entity.pdbx_description
1 polymer ?
#
loop_
_entity_poly.entity_id
_entity_poly.type
_entity_poly.pdbx_seq_one_letter_code
_entity_poly.pdbx_strand_id
1 'polypeptide(L)' 'MRKVLKRKPGRPKSRKTKTCWRCHVTFSTCTKLKAHLQRKSGCGPKAVAEQAARRKKASRLSSKG' A
#
# COMPACT_ATOMS: atom_id res chain seq x y z
N MET A 1 -12.27 -25.65 -18.90
CA MET A 1 -13.35 -24.74 -18.47
C MET A 1 -13.26 -24.50 -16.97
N ARG A 2 -13.07 -23.25 -16.50
CA ARG A 2 -12.95 -22.93 -15.06
C ARG A 2 -14.34 -23.01 -14.41
N LYS A 3 -14.54 -23.96 -13.49
CA LYS A 3 -15.79 -24.11 -12.72
C LYS A 3 -16.04 -22.85 -11.88
N VAL A 4 -17.06 -22.07 -12.23
CA VAL A 4 -17.54 -20.95 -11.42
C VAL A 4 -18.34 -21.53 -10.26
N LEU A 5 -17.66 -21.76 -9.13
CA LEU A 5 -18.30 -22.21 -7.89
C LEU A 5 -19.27 -21.12 -7.41
N LYS A 6 -20.59 -21.42 -7.46
CA LYS A 6 -21.65 -20.53 -6.96
C LYS A 6 -21.37 -20.19 -5.50
N ARG A 7 -21.37 -18.89 -5.17
CA ARG A 7 -20.99 -18.36 -3.85
C ARG A 7 -22.11 -18.61 -2.83
N LYS A 8 -21.76 -19.11 -1.63
CA LYS A 8 -22.69 -19.28 -0.51
C LYS A 8 -23.32 -17.92 -0.11
N PRO A 9 -24.65 -17.86 0.12
CA PRO A 9 -25.29 -16.67 0.69
C PRO A 9 -24.70 -16.37 2.08
N GLY A 10 -24.38 -15.10 2.34
CA GLY A 10 -23.76 -14.65 3.59
C GLY A 10 -22.26 -14.34 3.54
N ARG A 11 -21.54 -14.66 2.45
CA ARG A 11 -20.12 -14.25 2.34
C ARG A 11 -20.05 -12.75 2.03
N PRO A 12 -19.46 -11.91 2.92
CA PRO A 12 -19.41 -10.47 2.68
C PRO A 12 -18.77 -10.15 1.33
N LYS A 13 -19.47 -9.33 0.54
CA LYS A 13 -19.09 -8.91 -0.82
C LYS A 13 -17.83 -8.03 -0.82
N SER A 14 -17.53 -7.41 0.33
CA SER A 14 -16.40 -6.50 0.51
C SER A 14 -15.08 -7.27 0.54
N ARG A 15 -14.41 -7.28 -0.62
CA ARG A 15 -12.98 -7.52 -0.69
C ARG A 15 -12.33 -6.41 0.13
N LYS A 16 -11.83 -6.72 1.34
CA LYS A 16 -11.07 -5.80 2.21
C LYS A 16 -10.23 -4.88 1.31
N THR A 17 -10.52 -3.58 1.35
CA THR A 17 -9.84 -2.63 0.46
C THR A 17 -8.35 -2.74 0.74
N LYS A 18 -7.56 -2.95 -0.30
CA LYS A 18 -6.10 -2.94 -0.18
C LYS A 18 -5.55 -1.53 -0.34
N THR A 19 -6.42 -0.53 -0.29
CA THR A 19 -6.11 0.87 -0.55
C THR A 19 -6.13 1.64 0.77
N CYS A 20 -5.08 2.41 1.02
CA CYS A 20 -5.03 3.31 2.16
C CYS A 20 -5.97 4.51 1.95
N TRP A 21 -6.80 4.83 2.93
CA TRP A 21 -7.74 5.95 2.84
C TRP A 21 -7.08 7.33 2.93
N ARG A 22 -5.86 7.42 3.50
CA ARG A 22 -5.12 8.69 3.65
C ARG A 22 -4.32 9.08 2.42
N CYS A 23 -3.69 8.10 1.76
CA CYS A 23 -2.78 8.34 0.64
C CYS A 23 -3.24 7.70 -0.67
N HIS A 24 -4.37 7.00 -0.65
CA HIS A 24 -4.98 6.31 -1.80
C HIS A 24 -4.05 5.29 -2.49
N VAL A 25 -2.96 4.87 -1.82
CA VAL A 25 -2.04 3.85 -2.33
C VAL A 25 -2.68 2.47 -2.21
N THR A 26 -2.71 1.73 -3.31
CA THR A 26 -3.13 0.33 -3.35
C THR A 26 -1.95 -0.61 -3.09
N PHE A 27 -2.11 -1.49 -2.11
CA PHE A 27 -1.13 -2.49 -1.71
C PHE A 27 -1.45 -3.86 -2.32
N SER A 28 -0.41 -4.67 -2.53
CA SER A 28 -0.57 -6.03 -3.05
C SER A 28 -1.34 -6.93 -2.08
N THR A 29 -1.13 -6.75 -0.77
CA THR A 29 -1.71 -7.58 0.30
C THR A 29 -2.28 -6.73 1.45
N CYS A 30 -3.26 -7.29 2.17
CA CYS A 30 -3.85 -6.64 3.34
C CYS A 30 -2.85 -6.44 4.48
N THR A 31 -1.89 -7.35 4.64
CA THR A 31 -0.82 -7.25 5.66
C THR A 31 0.06 -6.02 5.44
N LYS A 32 0.40 -5.73 4.17
CA LYS A 32 1.16 -4.52 3.82
C LYS A 32 0.36 -3.25 4.09
N LEU A 33 -0.96 -3.26 3.84
CA LEU A 33 -1.83 -2.14 4.22
C LEU A 33 -1.88 -1.95 5.75
N LYS A 34 -2.01 -3.04 6.53
CA LYS A 34 -2.04 -2.96 7.99
C LYS A 34 -0.72 -2.40 8.55
N ALA A 35 0.41 -2.92 8.09
CA ALA A 35 1.73 -2.40 8.46
C ALA A 35 1.91 -0.93 8.02
N HIS A 36 1.36 -0.56 6.86
CA HIS A 36 1.34 0.82 6.40
C HIS A 36 0.56 1.75 7.32
N LEU A 37 -0.63 1.35 7.79
CA LEU A 37 -1.44 2.13 8.72
C LEU A 37 -0.83 2.24 10.12
N GLN A 38 -0.03 1.25 10.53
CA GLN A 38 0.67 1.24 11.83
C GLN A 38 1.95 2.07 11.85
N ARG A 39 2.45 2.56 10.70
CA ARG A 39 3.68 3.37 10.67
C ARG A 39 3.46 4.74 11.34
N LYS A 40 4.28 5.06 12.35
CA LYS A 40 4.33 6.38 13.02
C LYS A 40 4.62 7.55 12.07
N SER A 41 5.31 7.30 10.95
CA SER A 41 5.69 8.33 9.97
C SER A 41 4.51 8.93 9.19
N GLY A 42 3.29 8.44 9.41
CA GLY A 42 2.13 8.84 8.64
C GLY A 42 2.18 8.37 7.18
N CYS A 43 1.09 8.62 6.48
CA CYS A 43 0.93 8.33 5.06
C CYS A 43 0.10 9.45 4.41
N GLY A 44 0.53 9.88 3.22
CA GLY A 44 -0.09 10.97 2.48
C GLY A 44 0.85 11.54 1.42
N PRO A 45 0.38 12.47 0.55
CA PRO A 45 1.20 13.08 -0.49
C PRO A 45 2.48 13.73 0.07
N LYS A 46 2.40 14.34 1.26
CA LYS A 46 3.58 14.90 1.97
C LYS A 46 4.62 13.82 2.31
N ALA A 47 4.20 12.70 2.91
CA ALA A 47 5.10 11.60 3.26
C ALA A 47 5.66 10.87 2.03
N VAL A 48 4.90 10.80 0.93
CA VAL A 48 5.39 10.26 -0.35
C VAL A 48 6.45 11.18 -0.94
N ALA A 49 6.23 12.50 -0.92
CA ALA A 49 7.21 13.49 -1.37
C ALA A 49 8.51 13.42 -0.54
N GLU A 50 8.40 13.30 0.79
CA GLU A 50 9.57 13.12 1.66
C GLU A 50 10.31 11.81 1.38
N GLN A 51 9.59 10.71 1.17
CA GLN A 51 10.23 9.43 0.83
C GLN A 51 10.90 9.46 -0.55
N ALA A 52 10.31 10.15 -1.53
CA ALA A 52 10.92 10.37 -2.84
C ALA A 52 12.17 11.25 -2.73
N ALA A 53 12.11 12.34 -1.96
CA ALA A 53 13.25 13.21 -1.67
C ALA A 53 14.38 12.43 -0.97
N ARG A 54 14.04 11.57 0.00
CA ARG A 54 15.01 10.71 0.70
C ARG A 54 15.67 9.71 -0.24
N ARG A 55 14.90 9.07 -1.14
CA ARG A 55 15.45 8.17 -2.18
C ARG A 55 16.38 8.91 -3.13
N LYS A 56 16.02 10.12 -3.57
CA LYS A 56 16.85 10.96 -4.44
C LYS A 56 18.17 11.36 -3.75
N LYS A 57 18.12 11.70 -2.46
CA LYS A 57 19.33 11.97 -1.65
C LYS A 57 20.20 10.71 -1.52
N ALA A 58 19.61 9.55 -1.21
CA ALA A 58 20.35 8.30 -1.09
C ALA A 58 21.01 7.88 -2.42
N SER A 59 20.32 8.03 -3.55
CA SER A 59 20.88 7.76 -4.87
C SER A 59 22.07 8.68 -5.19
N ARG A 60 21.99 9.97 -4.87
CA ARG A 60 23.12 10.91 -5.05
C ARG A 60 24.34 10.55 -4.22
N LEU A 61 24.14 10.03 -3.01
CA LEU A 61 25.23 9.57 -2.15
C LEU A 61 25.86 8.28 -2.70
N SER A 62 25.06 7.38 -3.28
CA SER A 62 25.54 6.13 -3.86
C SER A 62 26.30 6.31 -5.18
N SER A 63 26.02 7.36 -5.95
CA SER A 63 26.70 7.66 -7.22
C SER A 63 27.99 8.48 -7.07
N LYS A 64 28.41 8.76 -5.83
CA LYS A 64 29.65 9.51 -5.54
C LYS A 64 30.75 8.62 -4.92
N GLY A 65 30.57 7.31 -4.99
CA GLY A 65 31.57 6.29 -4.62
C GLY A 65 32.27 5.74 -5.85
#